data_AF-A0A529Z265-F1
#
_entry.id   AF-A0A529Z265-F1
#
_cell.length_a   1.000
_cell.length_b   1.000
_cell.length_c   1.000
_cell.angle_alpha   90.00
_cell.angle_beta   90.00
_cell.angle_gamma   90.00
#
_symmetry.space_group_name_H-M   'P 1'
#
loop_
_entity.id
_entity.type
_entity.pdbx_description
1 polymer ?
#
loop_
_entity_poly.entity_id
_entity_poly.type
_entity_poly.pdbx_seq_one_letter_code
_entity_poly.pdbx_strand_id
1 'polypeptide(L)' 'MIHKQDRRLRVGVLGCGPIAQFAHLESCVKASNADLYAICDA' A
#
# COMPACT_ATOMS: atom_id res chain seq x y z
N MET A 1 4.84 -16.91 1.20
CA MET A 1 4.70 -15.64 0.45
C MET A 1 3.24 -15.53 0.02
N ILE A 2 2.59 -14.36 0.14
CA ILE A 2 1.20 -14.19 -0.28
C ILE A 2 1.15 -14.18 -1.82
N HIS A 3 0.30 -15.02 -2.41
CA HIS A 3 0.05 -14.97 -3.85
C HIS A 3 -0.77 -13.73 -4.19
N LYS A 4 -0.21 -12.87 -5.05
CA LYS A 4 -0.87 -11.68 -5.59
C LYS A 4 -1.89 -12.09 -6.64
N GLN A 5 -3.02 -11.40 -6.70
CA GLN A 5 -4.00 -11.57 -7.78
C GLN A 5 -3.50 -10.89 -9.06
N ASP A 6 -3.92 -11.37 -10.24
CA ASP A 6 -3.55 -10.77 -11.52
C ASP A 6 -4.02 -9.31 -11.65
N ARG A 7 -5.27 -9.02 -11.25
CA ARG A 7 -5.82 -7.67 -11.24
C ARG A 7 -5.81 -7.10 -9.83
N ARG A 8 -5.00 -6.06 -9.62
CA ARG A 8 -4.82 -5.40 -8.32
C ARG A 8 -5.16 -3.92 -8.39
N LEU A 9 -5.70 -3.40 -7.28
CA LEU A 9 -5.91 -1.97 -7.12
C LEU A 9 -4.55 -1.28 -6.90
N ARG A 10 -4.30 -0.19 -7.63
CA ARG A 10 -3.12 0.66 -7.46
C ARG A 10 -3.44 1.75 -6.46
N VAL A 11 -2.92 1.65 -5.25
CA VAL A 11 -3.24 2.55 -4.14
C VAL A 11 -2.15 3.61 -3.98
N GLY A 12 -2.56 4.89 -3.96
CA GLY A 12 -1.70 6.01 -3.58
C GLY A 12 -1.97 6.44 -2.14
N VAL A 13 -0.93 6.76 -1.38
CA VAL A 13 -1.04 7.29 0.00
C VAL A 13 -0.51 8.72 0.05
N LEU A 14 -1.32 9.64 0.60
CA LEU A 14 -0.94 11.04 0.85
C LEU A 14 -0.67 11.22 2.35
N GLY A 15 0.55 11.63 2.69
CA GLY A 15 1.07 11.75 4.05
C GLY A 15 1.75 10.48 4.55
N CYS A 16 2.91 10.61 5.23
CA CYS A 16 3.61 9.50 5.90
C CYS A 16 3.62 9.64 7.42
N GLY A 17 2.50 9.99 8.04
CA GLY A 17 2.37 9.93 9.50
C GLY A 17 2.45 8.50 10.06
N PRO A 18 2.48 8.31 11.40
CA PRO A 18 2.68 7.00 12.03
C PRO A 18 1.68 5.93 11.56
N ILE A 19 0.40 6.28 11.41
CA ILE A 19 -0.62 5.33 10.92
C ILE A 19 -0.36 4.93 9.47
N ALA A 20 0.04 5.89 8.63
CA ALA A 20 0.39 5.57 7.24
C ALA A 20 1.57 4.58 7.21
N GLN A 21 2.64 4.86 7.96
CA GLN A 21 3.84 4.02 8.01
C GLN A 21 3.58 2.61 8.55
N PHE A 22 2.94 2.52 9.72
CA PHE A 22 2.76 1.24 10.43
C PHE A 22 1.52 0.45 10.00
N ALA A 23 0.59 1.06 9.27
CA ALA A 23 -0.59 0.36 8.78
C ALA A 23 -0.70 0.42 7.25
N HIS A 24 -0.80 1.61 6.65
CA HIS A 24 -1.22 1.72 5.24
C HIS A 24 -0.14 1.23 4.27
N LEU A 25 1.12 1.65 4.46
CA LEU A 25 2.22 1.25 3.59
C LEU A 25 2.44 -0.26 3.67
N GLU A 26 2.54 -0.80 4.87
CA GLU A 26 2.75 -2.22 5.11
C GLU A 26 1.58 -3.07 4.58
N SER A 27 0.34 -2.65 4.85
CA SER A 27 -0.86 -3.37 4.40
C SER A 27 -0.96 -3.39 2.88
N CYS A 28 -0.71 -2.28 2.20
CA CYS A 28 -0.76 -2.21 0.74
C CYS A 28 0.32 -3.08 0.08
N VAL A 29 1.51 -3.20 0.70
CA VAL A 29 2.57 -4.09 0.20
C VAL A 29 2.15 -5.55 0.36
N LYS A 30 1.60 -5.93 1.53
CA LYS A 30 1.24 -7.33 1.85
C LYS A 30 -0.07 -7.80 1.21
N ALA A 31 -0.98 -6.90 0.86
CA ALA A 31 -2.29 -7.23 0.31
C ALA A 31 -2.19 -8.10 -0.96
N SER A 32 -3.00 -9.14 -1.08
CA SER A 32 -3.07 -9.96 -2.29
C SER A 32 -3.74 -9.24 -3.47
N ASN A 33 -4.62 -8.28 -3.17
CA ASN A 33 -5.50 -7.59 -4.13
C ASN A 33 -5.12 -6.13 -4.40
N ALA A 34 -4.05 -5.62 -3.78
CA ALA A 34 -3.62 -4.24 -3.94
C ALA A 34 -2.09 -4.14 -3.99
N ASP A 35 -1.62 -3.06 -4.61
CA ASP A 35 -0.23 -2.65 -4.59
C ASP A 35 -0.12 -1.18 -4.19
N LEU A 36 0.88 -0.89 -3.37
CA LEU A 36 1.31 0.48 -3.08
C LEU A 36 1.95 1.06 -4.35
N TYR A 37 1.24 1.98 -4.99
CA TYR A 37 1.62 2.52 -6.30
C TYR A 37 2.32 3.87 -6.19
N ALA A 38 1.87 4.72 -5.28
CA ALA A 38 2.44 6.05 -5.08
C ALA A 38 2.39 6.45 -3.61
N ILE A 39 3.36 7.27 -3.20
CA ILE A 39 3.38 7.95 -1.92
C ILE A 39 3.70 9.42 -2.21
N CYS A 40 3.03 10.33 -1.53
CA CYS A 40 3.37 11.74 -1.51
C CYS A 40 3.37 12.22 -0.07
N ASP A 41 4.41 12.93 0.35
CA ASP A 41 4.49 13.61 1.65
C ASP A 41 5.20 14.96 1.48
N ALA A 42 5.14 15.81 2.51
CA ALA A 42 5.69 17.18 2.48
C ALA A 42 7.23 17.25 2.46
#